data_AF-A0A9W8FFP6-F1
#
_entry.id   AF-A0A9W8FFP6-F1
#
_cell.length_a   1.000
_cell.length_b   1.000
_cell.length_c   1.000
_cell.angle_alpha   90.00
_cell.angle_beta   90.00
_cell.angle_gamma   90.00
#
_symmetry.space_group_name_H-M   'P 1'
#
loop_
_entity.id
_entity.type
_entity.pdbx_description
1 polymer ?
#
loop_
_entity_poly.entity_id
_entity_poly.type
_entity_poly.pdbx_seq_one_letter_code
_entity_poly.pdbx_strand_id
1 'polypeptide(L)'
;MGDMRFPVYASDDQDIRTKRDLTRYLVESVCVLQVNWPQVIHSSAASHTFGFGPGDITGFGYLAYKSIEASGVPVICAGALASDSPLVQVKDRPLFSLNDEKRVCLDPASHTQFNLSTNTYVFNF
;
A
#
# COMPACT_ATOMS: atom_id res chain seq x y z
N MET A 1 -4.06 26.88 10.01
CA MET A 1 -3.20 25.90 9.31
C MET A 1 -3.33 24.59 10.06
N GLY A 2 -3.82 23.54 9.41
CA GLY A 2 -4.20 22.28 10.09
C GLY A 2 -3.00 21.41 10.45
N ASP A 3 -3.16 20.57 11.49
CA ASP A 3 -2.10 19.74 12.08
C ASP A 3 -1.58 18.60 11.17
N MET A 4 -2.25 18.34 10.04
CA MET A 4 -1.89 17.27 9.09
C MET A 4 -0.62 17.61 8.30
N ARG A 5 0.48 16.91 8.62
CA ARG A 5 1.80 17.14 8.01
C ARG A 5 2.02 16.40 6.69
N PHE A 6 1.30 15.31 6.46
CA PHE A 6 1.42 14.47 5.26
C PHE A 6 0.14 14.53 4.42
N PRO A 7 0.23 14.37 3.09
CA PRO A 7 -0.96 14.16 2.25
C PRO A 7 -1.78 12.99 2.80
N VAL A 8 -3.09 13.21 2.92
CA VAL A 8 -4.02 12.14 3.27
C VAL A 8 -5.09 12.14 2.19
N TYR A 9 -5.10 11.08 1.39
CA TYR A 9 -6.02 10.95 0.27
C TYR A 9 -7.28 10.23 0.73
N ALA A 10 -8.44 10.80 0.40
CA ALA A 10 -9.73 10.12 0.56
C ALA A 10 -9.94 9.08 -0.54
N SER A 11 -11.02 8.30 -0.42
CA SER A 11 -11.36 7.21 -1.34
C SER A 11 -11.71 7.65 -2.77
N ASP A 12 -11.75 8.97 -3.02
CA ASP A 12 -11.98 9.63 -4.30
C ASP A 12 -10.70 10.32 -4.85
N ASP A 13 -9.52 9.98 -4.31
CA ASP A 13 -8.20 10.49 -4.73
C ASP A 13 -7.96 11.99 -4.42
N GLN A 14 -8.74 12.56 -3.49
CA GLN A 14 -8.59 13.95 -3.07
C GLN A 14 -7.74 14.07 -1.80
N ASP A 15 -6.76 14.99 -1.81
CA ASP A 15 -6.00 15.35 -0.60
C ASP A 15 -6.88 16.13 0.39
N ILE A 16 -7.21 15.51 1.52
CA ILE A 16 -8.17 16.06 2.49
C ILE A 16 -7.63 17.25 3.27
N ARG A 17 -6.31 17.51 3.21
CA ARG A 17 -5.71 18.73 3.78
C ARG A 17 -6.27 20.00 3.16
N THR A 18 -6.78 19.90 1.94
CA THR A 18 -7.37 21.03 1.19
C THR A 18 -8.82 21.33 1.59
N LYS A 19 -9.45 20.49 2.43
CA LYS A 19 -10.88 20.60 2.76
C LYS A 19 -11.10 21.63 3.87
N ARG A 20 -12.09 22.51 3.66
CA ARG A 20 -12.47 23.55 4.62
C ARG A 20 -13.14 22.98 5.87
N ASP A 21 -14.02 22.00 5.69
CA ASP A 21 -14.72 21.29 6.76
C ASP A 21 -14.38 19.80 6.65
N LEU A 22 -13.33 19.41 7.36
CA LEU A 22 -12.81 18.05 7.34
C LEU A 22 -13.80 17.05 7.92
N THR A 23 -14.51 17.41 8.99
CA THR A 23 -15.44 16.49 9.68
C THR A 23 -16.59 16.15 8.78
N ARG A 24 -17.22 17.17 8.16
CA ARG A 24 -18.29 16.96 7.20
C ARG A 24 -17.82 16.11 6.02
N TYR A 25 -16.68 16.45 5.44
CA TYR A 25 -16.16 15.71 4.29
C TYR A 25 -15.87 14.24 4.61
N LEU A 26 -15.33 13.93 5.79
CA LEU A 26 -15.11 12.55 6.22
C LEU A 26 -16.42 11.77 6.38
N VAL A 27 -17.46 12.40 6.97
CA VAL A 27 -18.78 11.77 7.10
C VAL A 27 -19.39 11.49 5.72
N GLU A 28 -19.31 12.46 4.80
CA GLU A 28 -19.77 12.27 3.42
C GLU A 28 -18.96 11.17 2.70
N SER A 29 -17.63 11.14 2.88
CA SER A 29 -16.75 10.13 2.29
C SER A 29 -17.05 8.71 2.75
N VAL A 30 -17.51 8.53 3.99
CA VAL A 30 -17.83 7.22 4.55
C VAL A 30 -19.26 6.79 4.20
N CYS A 31 -20.21 7.73 4.23
CA CYS A 31 -21.63 7.40 4.18
C CYS A 31 -22.29 7.60 2.81
N VAL A 32 -21.69 8.42 1.93
CA VAL A 32 -22.37 8.91 0.72
C VAL A 32 -21.51 8.74 -0.53
N LEU A 33 -20.25 9.16 -0.47
CA LEU A 33 -19.38 9.17 -1.66
C LEU A 33 -18.95 7.75 -2.03
N GLN A 34 -18.76 7.53 -3.33
CA GLN A 34 -18.28 6.26 -3.84
C GLN A 34 -16.81 6.05 -3.45
N VAL A 35 -16.50 4.81 -3.10
CA VAL A 35 -15.15 4.37 -2.76
C VAL A 35 -14.47 3.82 -4.02
N ASN A 36 -13.38 4.45 -4.46
CA ASN A 36 -12.57 4.00 -5.59
C ASN A 36 -11.10 3.72 -5.18
N TRP A 37 -10.91 2.75 -4.29
CA TRP A 37 -9.58 2.36 -3.79
C TRP A 37 -8.57 2.01 -4.88
N PRO A 38 -8.90 1.26 -5.94
CA PRO A 38 -7.91 0.94 -6.97
C PRO A 38 -7.29 2.20 -7.57
N GLN A 39 -8.07 3.24 -7.84
CA GLN A 39 -7.55 4.50 -8.37
C GLN A 39 -6.58 5.15 -7.38
N VAL A 40 -6.97 5.25 -6.11
CA VAL A 40 -6.17 5.93 -5.06
C VAL A 40 -4.84 5.22 -4.81
N ILE A 41 -4.81 3.89 -4.87
CA ILE A 41 -3.57 3.15 -4.62
C ILE A 41 -2.62 3.26 -5.85
N HIS A 42 -3.15 3.20 -7.06
CA HIS A 42 -2.37 3.35 -8.30
C HIS A 42 -1.83 4.76 -8.53
N SER A 43 -2.45 5.79 -7.95
CA SER A 43 -1.97 7.17 -8.07
C SER A 43 -0.73 7.45 -7.21
N SER A 44 -0.34 6.51 -6.33
CA SER A 44 0.83 6.65 -5.47
C SER A 44 2.13 6.15 -6.14
N ALA A 45 3.19 6.95 -6.05
CA ALA A 45 4.56 6.53 -6.43
C ALA A 45 5.28 5.81 -5.27
N ALA A 46 4.53 5.10 -4.42
CA ALA A 46 5.07 4.49 -3.21
C ALA A 46 5.92 3.25 -3.53
N SER A 47 7.08 3.14 -2.88
CA SER A 47 7.91 1.93 -2.98
C SER A 47 7.43 0.80 -2.06
N HIS A 48 6.69 1.14 -0.99
CA HIS A 48 6.17 0.19 0.00
C HIS A 48 4.83 0.69 0.54
N THR A 49 3.92 -0.24 0.81
CA THR A 49 2.61 0.05 1.42
C THR A 49 2.46 -0.67 2.75
N PHE A 50 1.92 0.00 3.77
CA PHE A 50 1.69 -0.58 5.09
C PHE A 50 0.20 -0.61 5.43
N GLY A 51 -0.30 -1.78 5.81
CA GLY A 51 -1.66 -1.98 6.31
C GLY A 51 -1.69 -2.06 7.83
N PHE A 52 -2.38 -1.12 8.47
CA PHE A 52 -2.64 -1.12 9.92
C PHE A 52 -4.09 -1.49 10.26
N GLY A 53 -4.91 -1.76 9.24
CA GLY A 53 -6.32 -2.10 9.41
C GLY A 53 -6.51 -3.49 10.01
N PRO A 54 -7.66 -3.73 10.65
CA PRO A 54 -8.00 -5.04 11.20
C PRO A 54 -8.16 -6.10 10.08
N GLY A 55 -8.01 -7.37 10.45
CA GLY A 55 -8.18 -8.50 9.54
C GLY A 55 -6.92 -8.90 8.77
N ASP A 56 -5.82 -8.15 8.90
CA ASP A 56 -4.48 -8.46 8.39
C ASP A 56 -4.49 -9.10 6.99
N ILE A 57 -4.06 -10.37 6.88
CA ILE A 57 -3.94 -11.12 5.64
C ILE A 57 -5.27 -11.50 4.98
N THR A 58 -6.38 -11.36 5.70
CA THR A 58 -7.76 -11.55 5.20
C THR A 58 -8.47 -10.22 4.96
N GLY A 59 -7.84 -9.12 5.39
CA GLY A 59 -8.40 -7.78 5.38
C GLY A 59 -7.92 -6.94 4.21
N PHE A 60 -7.97 -5.63 4.42
CA PHE A 60 -7.66 -4.65 3.39
C PHE A 60 -6.25 -4.79 2.81
N GLY A 61 -5.27 -5.24 3.61
CA GLY A 61 -3.89 -5.43 3.15
C GLY A 61 -3.78 -6.41 1.98
N TYR A 62 -4.54 -7.51 2.00
CA TYR A 62 -4.57 -8.47 0.89
C TYR A 62 -5.26 -7.92 -0.36
N LEU A 63 -6.37 -7.20 -0.19
CA LEU A 63 -7.06 -6.55 -1.31
C LEU A 63 -6.22 -5.44 -1.94
N ALA A 64 -5.49 -4.69 -1.13
CA ALA A 64 -4.54 -3.68 -1.59
C ALA A 64 -3.41 -4.33 -2.39
N TYR A 65 -2.83 -5.43 -1.88
CA TYR A 65 -1.82 -6.20 -2.61
C TYR A 65 -2.34 -6.65 -3.98
N LYS A 66 -3.53 -7.25 -4.03
CA LYS A 66 -4.14 -7.69 -5.28
C LYS A 66 -4.39 -6.55 -6.27
N SER A 67 -4.67 -5.36 -5.77
CA SER A 67 -4.89 -4.17 -6.61
C SER A 67 -3.59 -3.66 -7.24
N ILE A 68 -2.43 -3.92 -6.64
CA ILE A 68 -1.12 -3.40 -7.10
C ILE A 68 -0.06 -4.47 -7.38
N GLU A 69 -0.45 -5.75 -7.43
CA GLU A 69 0.49 -6.87 -7.64
C GLU A 69 1.27 -6.71 -8.97
N ALA A 70 0.65 -6.14 -10.00
CA ALA A 70 1.29 -5.85 -11.29
C ALA A 70 2.24 -4.63 -11.24
N SER A 71 2.12 -3.77 -10.23
CA SER A 71 3.03 -2.64 -10.00
C SER A 71 4.28 -3.05 -9.21
N GLY A 72 4.26 -4.26 -8.62
CA GLY A 72 5.31 -4.80 -7.75
C GLY A 72 5.58 -3.96 -6.52
N VAL A 73 4.57 -3.23 -6.02
CA VAL A 73 4.68 -2.52 -4.75
C VAL A 73 4.33 -3.51 -3.64
N PRO A 74 5.26 -3.86 -2.74
CA PRO A 74 4.97 -4.77 -1.63
C PRO A 74 3.97 -4.14 -0.65
N VAL A 75 3.09 -4.98 -0.11
CA VAL A 75 2.18 -4.63 0.98
C VAL A 75 2.57 -5.39 2.24
N ILE A 76 2.80 -4.66 3.33
CA ILE A 76 3.18 -5.18 4.64
C ILE A 76 2.01 -4.98 5.60
N CYS A 77 1.42 -6.06 6.10
CA CYS A 77 0.41 -6.01 7.15
C CYS A 77 1.12 -5.87 8.51
N ALA A 78 1.05 -4.68 9.09
CA ALA A 78 1.74 -4.33 10.33
C ALA A 78 1.00 -4.76 11.60
N GLY A 79 -0.29 -5.14 11.48
CA GLY A 79 -1.14 -5.61 12.57
C GLY A 79 -0.93 -7.09 12.93
N ALA A 80 -0.53 -7.92 11.97
CA ALA A 80 -0.26 -9.34 12.18
C ALA A 80 1.22 -9.60 12.51
N LEU A 81 1.43 -10.57 13.41
CA LEU A 81 2.75 -11.10 13.78
C LEU A 81 3.07 -12.45 13.12
N ALA A 82 2.09 -13.07 12.43
CA ALA A 82 2.27 -14.35 11.74
C ALA A 82 1.35 -14.42 10.51
N SER A 83 1.84 -15.04 9.45
CA SER A 83 1.13 -15.28 8.19
C SER A 83 1.67 -16.55 7.55
N ASP A 84 0.76 -17.39 7.06
CA ASP A 84 1.09 -18.54 6.22
C ASP A 84 1.07 -18.18 4.72
N SER A 85 0.73 -16.93 4.38
CA SER A 85 0.67 -16.46 2.99
C SER A 85 2.05 -15.99 2.52
N PRO A 86 2.60 -16.57 1.42
CA PRO A 86 3.84 -16.09 0.83
C PRO A 86 3.68 -14.76 0.07
N LEU A 87 2.43 -14.30 -0.15
CA LEU A 87 2.11 -13.14 -0.99
C LEU A 87 2.06 -11.82 -0.21
N VAL A 88 1.70 -11.87 1.07
CA VAL A 88 1.55 -10.69 1.92
C VAL A 88 2.45 -10.82 3.12
N GLN A 89 3.36 -9.86 3.26
CA GLN A 89 4.31 -9.84 4.36
C GLN A 89 3.61 -9.39 5.65
N VAL A 90 4.02 -9.97 6.78
CA VAL A 90 3.58 -9.57 8.11
C VAL A 90 4.76 -9.13 8.95
N LYS A 91 4.48 -8.30 9.95
CA LYS A 91 5.50 -7.81 10.87
C LYS A 91 5.78 -8.87 11.94
N ASP A 92 6.54 -9.89 11.59
CA ASP A 92 6.89 -11.01 12.49
C ASP A 92 7.90 -10.65 13.61
N ARG A 93 8.52 -9.47 13.54
CA ARG A 93 9.47 -8.94 14.54
C ARG A 93 9.40 -7.42 14.69
N PRO A 94 9.84 -6.86 15.83
CA PRO A 94 9.90 -5.41 16.01
C PRO A 94 10.74 -4.78 14.90
N LEU A 95 10.27 -3.66 14.35
CA LEU A 95 11.05 -2.95 13.35
C LEU A 95 12.37 -2.47 13.99
N PHE A 96 13.44 -2.59 13.20
CA PHE A 96 14.72 -1.88 13.33
C PHE A 96 15.83 -2.55 14.16
N SER A 97 16.58 -3.45 13.51
CA SER A 97 18.03 -3.46 13.66
C SER A 97 18.69 -2.79 12.45
N LEU A 98 19.87 -2.17 12.60
CA LEU A 98 20.67 -1.60 11.50
C LEU A 98 20.94 -2.59 10.36
N ASN A 99 20.90 -3.89 10.64
CA ASN A 99 21.08 -4.93 9.62
C ASN A 99 19.79 -5.21 8.83
N ASP A 100 18.62 -4.90 9.39
CA ASP A 100 17.32 -5.09 8.74
C ASP A 100 16.97 -3.94 7.78
N GLU A 101 17.53 -2.73 7.98
CA GLU A 101 17.45 -1.63 7.01
C GLU A 101 18.06 -1.97 5.65
N LYS A 102 19.09 -2.83 5.62
CA LYS A 102 19.68 -3.33 4.36
C LYS A 102 18.80 -4.38 3.67
N ARG A 103 17.77 -4.88 4.37
CA ARG A 103 16.83 -5.90 3.91
C ARG A 103 15.45 -5.32 3.64
N VAL A 104 15.33 -4.03 3.35
CA VAL A 104 14.07 -3.46 2.84
C VAL A 104 13.73 -4.21 1.55
N CYS A 105 12.89 -5.22 1.68
CA CYS A 105 12.57 -6.19 0.65
C CYS A 105 11.66 -5.52 -0.37
N LEU A 106 12.27 -5.03 -1.44
CA LEU A 106 11.56 -4.72 -2.67
C LEU A 106 10.93 -6.01 -3.20
N ASP A 107 9.68 -5.94 -3.65
CA ASP A 107 9.06 -7.05 -4.36
C ASP A 107 9.93 -7.37 -5.60
N PRO A 108 10.49 -8.57 -5.74
CA PRO A 108 11.29 -8.91 -6.91
C PRO A 108 10.52 -8.68 -8.22
N ALA A 109 9.19 -8.75 -8.19
CA ALA A 109 8.35 -8.55 -9.36
C ALA A 109 8.30 -7.08 -9.83
N SER A 110 8.46 -6.06 -8.96
CA SER A 110 8.50 -4.64 -9.43
C SER A 110 9.70 -4.33 -10.30
N HIS A 111 10.76 -5.11 -10.14
CA HIS A 111 12.00 -4.93 -10.89
C HIS A 111 12.06 -5.81 -12.14
N THR A 112 10.99 -6.56 -12.44
CA THR A 112 10.95 -7.46 -13.60
C THR A 112 10.08 -6.94 -14.72
N GLN A 113 10.64 -6.83 -15.92
CA GLN A 113 9.88 -6.66 -17.15
C GLN A 113 9.92 -7.95 -17.97
N PHE A 114 8.76 -8.47 -18.32
CA PHE A 114 8.66 -9.62 -19.21
C PHE A 114 8.84 -9.17 -20.67
N ASN A 115 9.87 -9.69 -21.33
CA ASN A 115 10.13 -9.45 -22.74
C ASN A 115 9.47 -10.55 -23.59
N LEU A 116 8.37 -10.19 -24.27
CA LEU A 116 7.60 -11.07 -25.14
C LEU A 116 8.39 -11.58 -26.36
N SER A 117 9.37 -10.81 -26.85
CA SER A 117 10.14 -11.18 -28.05
C SER A 117 11.21 -12.25 -27.76
N THR A 118 11.73 -12.27 -26.54
CA THR A 118 12.74 -13.24 -26.11
C THR A 118 12.19 -14.29 -25.17
N ASN A 119 10.93 -14.14 -24.72
CA ASN A 119 10.29 -14.99 -23.71
C ASN A 119 11.10 -15.07 -22.40
N THR A 120 11.66 -13.93 -21.96
CA THR A 120 12.53 -13.84 -20.78
C THR A 120 12.17 -12.65 -19.89
N TYR A 121 12.50 -12.74 -18.61
CA TYR A 121 12.40 -11.62 -17.67
C TYR A 121 13.70 -10.81 -17.65
N VAL A 122 13.59 -9.48 -17.64
CA VAL A 122 14.70 -8.54 -17.44
C VAL A 122 14.57 -7.94 -16.05
N PHE A 123 15.64 -7.97 -15.28
CA PHE A 123 15.70 -7.44 -13.91
C PHE A 123 16.42 -6.08 -13.93
N ASN A 124 15.75 -5.01 -13.49
CA ASN A 124 16.34 -3.68 -13.37
C ASN A 124 16.79 -3.46 -11.92
N PHE A 125 18.11 -3.52 -11.68
CA PHE A 125 18.74 -3.26 -10.38
C PHE A 125 19.05 -1.78 -10.19
#